data_AF-A0A1B1UXZ6-F1
#
_entry.id   AF-A0A1B1UXZ6-F1
#
_cell.length_a   1.000
_cell.length_b   1.000
_cell.length_c   1.000
_cell.angle_alpha   90.00
_cell.angle_beta   90.00
_cell.angle_gamma   90.00
#
_symmetry.space_group_name_H-M   'P 1'
#
loop_
_entity.id
_entity.type
_entity.pdbx_description
1 polymer ?
#
loop_
_entity_poly.entity_id
_entity_poly.type
_entity_poly.pdbx_seq_one_letter_code
_entity_poly.pdbx_strand_id
1 'polypeptide(L)'
;MRTIKMVADELGVTKQTIVNNAKSLNITFEKENGINYIDDNDYLKIIEKITKKESTIQNKESVKKELFGENTAKSEKNIYNNSNSSETLKTKVNELEKQIEIFETRAKNDEKYIENLTKQLDQQNSNVNTLNKLLENQQILALESNKKIQKLESQLEEERQLNYSFDTATNNRQNINPQEATFTEESQNINQQQTKRQPTEVNYKDIAEEKKNDSTDEGELTKEDKFVEETKNDPDDNREVEPPKKGFWSRFFGN
;
A
#
# COMPACT_ATOMS: atom_id res chain seq x y z
N MET A 1 3.62 27.79 -4.83
CA MET A 1 4.86 27.14 -5.36
C MET A 1 4.48 25.94 -6.23
N ARG A 2 5.00 25.88 -7.46
CA ARG A 2 4.72 24.79 -8.41
C ARG A 2 6.01 24.09 -8.84
N THR A 3 5.94 22.80 -9.12
CA THR A 3 7.10 22.08 -9.65
C THR A 3 7.31 22.37 -11.14
N ILE A 4 8.55 22.29 -11.62
CA ILE A 4 8.85 22.42 -13.06
C ILE A 4 8.03 21.43 -13.91
N LYS A 5 7.78 20.22 -13.38
CA LYS A 5 6.98 19.20 -14.08
C LYS A 5 5.54 19.66 -14.25
N MET A 6 4.89 20.13 -13.20
CA MET A 6 3.50 20.62 -13.25
C MET A 6 3.37 21.78 -14.25
N VAL A 7 4.29 22.74 -14.20
CA VAL A 7 4.29 23.91 -15.10
C VAL A 7 4.49 23.50 -16.57
N ALA A 8 5.35 22.52 -16.83
CA ALA A 8 5.58 21.98 -18.17
C ALA A 8 4.33 21.28 -18.72
N ASP A 9 3.70 20.44 -17.90
CA ASP A 9 2.51 19.68 -18.26
C ASP A 9 1.31 20.62 -18.51
N GLU A 10 1.12 21.66 -17.68
CA GLU A 10 0.06 22.68 -17.85
C GLU A 10 0.20 23.49 -19.14
N LEU A 11 1.44 23.86 -19.51
CA LEU A 11 1.71 24.67 -20.70
C LEU A 11 1.92 23.83 -21.97
N GLY A 12 1.88 22.50 -21.88
CA GLY A 12 2.14 21.61 -23.02
C GLY A 12 3.56 21.74 -23.58
N VAL A 13 4.54 22.14 -22.77
CA VAL A 13 5.93 22.34 -23.19
C VAL A 13 6.87 21.40 -22.44
N THR A 14 8.09 21.22 -22.95
CA THR A 14 9.09 20.41 -22.24
C THR A 14 9.58 21.11 -20.96
N LYS A 15 9.98 20.33 -19.95
CA LYS A 15 10.62 20.86 -18.72
C LYS A 15 11.83 21.76 -19.04
N GLN A 16 12.57 21.44 -20.11
CA GLN A 16 13.72 22.22 -20.56
C GLN A 16 13.30 23.61 -21.05
N THR A 17 12.15 23.73 -21.71
CA THR A 17 11.58 25.02 -22.15
C THR A 17 11.32 25.93 -20.95
N ILE A 18 10.78 25.38 -19.86
CA ILE A 18 10.55 26.12 -18.61
C ILE A 18 11.90 26.59 -18.02
N VAL A 19 12.88 25.69 -17.92
CA VAL A 19 14.22 26.01 -17.41
C VAL A 19 14.92 27.11 -18.22
N ASN A 20 14.84 27.05 -19.54
CA ASN A 20 15.48 28.04 -20.41
C ASN A 20 14.82 29.42 -20.30
N ASN A 21 13.49 29.47 -20.22
CA ASN A 21 12.78 30.74 -20.05
C ASN A 21 13.01 31.33 -18.65
N ALA A 22 13.03 30.51 -17.60
CA ALA A 22 13.38 30.94 -16.24
C ALA A 22 14.80 31.53 -16.16
N LYS A 23 15.80 30.85 -16.75
CA LYS A 23 17.18 31.37 -16.86
C LYS A 23 17.23 32.73 -17.55
N SER A 24 16.48 32.88 -18.63
CA SER A 24 16.42 34.15 -19.38
C SER A 24 15.66 35.28 -18.67
N LEU A 25 14.96 34.97 -17.58
CA LEU A 25 14.25 35.91 -16.72
C LEU A 25 14.95 36.12 -15.38
N ASN A 26 16.15 35.52 -15.19
CA ASN A 26 16.88 35.49 -13.93
C ASN A 26 16.06 34.95 -12.74
N ILE A 27 15.17 33.99 -13.00
CA ILE A 27 14.36 33.32 -11.99
C ILE A 27 15.17 32.17 -11.39
N THR A 28 15.27 32.14 -10.07
CA THR A 28 15.90 31.05 -9.32
C THR A 28 14.87 29.98 -8.94
N PHE A 29 15.34 28.74 -8.78
CA PHE A 29 14.51 27.62 -8.34
C PHE A 29 14.82 27.30 -6.89
N GLU A 30 13.78 27.06 -6.10
CA GLU A 30 13.93 26.48 -4.77
C GLU A 30 13.99 24.96 -4.89
N LYS A 31 14.96 24.35 -4.20
CA LYS A 31 15.19 22.90 -4.27
C LYS A 31 14.80 22.27 -2.94
N GLU A 32 13.74 21.47 -2.96
CA GLU A 32 13.28 20.69 -1.82
C GLU A 32 13.23 19.22 -2.22
N ASN A 33 13.86 18.34 -1.45
CA ASN A 33 13.88 16.88 -1.70
C ASN A 33 14.32 16.47 -3.12
N GLY A 34 15.21 17.24 -3.75
CA GLY A 34 15.67 16.97 -5.10
C GLY A 34 14.74 17.44 -6.22
N ILE A 35 13.61 18.07 -5.87
CA ILE A 35 12.62 18.62 -6.80
C ILE A 35 12.78 20.15 -6.84
N ASN A 36 12.72 20.71 -8.04
CA ASN A 36 12.80 22.16 -8.25
C ASN A 36 11.40 22.78 -8.29
N TYR A 37 11.22 23.83 -7.50
CA TYR A 37 10.00 24.60 -7.34
C TYR A 37 10.19 26.02 -7.87
N ILE A 38 9.08 26.59 -8.38
CA ILE A 38 8.96 27.96 -8.88
C ILE A 38 7.93 28.66 -8.01
N ASP A 39 8.23 29.89 -7.59
CA ASP A 39 7.25 30.75 -6.93
C ASP A 39 6.11 31.13 -7.88
N ASP A 40 4.91 31.36 -7.35
CA ASP A 40 3.73 31.61 -8.16
C ASP A 40 3.84 32.93 -8.94
N ASN A 41 4.54 33.94 -8.40
CA ASN A 41 4.83 35.20 -9.12
C ASN A 41 5.76 35.00 -10.31
N ASP A 42 6.78 34.16 -10.15
CA ASP A 42 7.76 33.88 -11.19
C ASP A 42 7.22 32.93 -12.26
N TYR A 43 6.31 32.02 -11.88
CA TYR A 43 5.53 31.21 -12.80
C TYR A 43 4.74 32.09 -13.79
N LEU A 44 4.03 33.13 -13.33
CA LEU A 44 3.27 34.02 -14.22
C LEU A 44 4.14 34.70 -15.29
N LYS A 45 5.34 35.15 -14.91
CA LYS A 45 6.30 35.76 -15.85
C LYS A 45 6.76 34.78 -16.93
N ILE A 46 6.93 33.51 -16.56
CA ILE A 46 7.32 32.44 -17.49
C ILE A 46 6.18 32.15 -18.47
N ILE A 47 4.93 32.05 -18.00
CA ILE A 47 3.75 31.86 -18.84
C ILE A 47 3.65 32.99 -19.86
N GLU A 48 3.68 34.24 -19.40
CA GLU A 48 3.52 35.41 -20.27
C GLU A 48 4.56 35.44 -21.39
N LYS A 49 5.81 35.03 -21.08
CA LYS A 49 6.88 34.95 -22.08
C LYS A 49 6.66 33.82 -23.09
N ILE A 50 6.16 32.66 -22.64
CA ILE A 50 5.90 31.51 -23.51
C ILE A 50 4.71 31.80 -24.43
N THR A 51 3.61 32.33 -23.89
CA THR A 51 2.40 32.64 -24.67
C THR A 51 2.62 33.79 -25.65
N LYS A 52 3.38 34.84 -25.30
CA LYS A 52 3.77 35.90 -26.25
C LYS A 52 4.65 35.39 -27.38
N LYS A 53 5.54 34.43 -27.12
CA LYS A 53 6.35 33.81 -28.18
C LYS A 53 5.48 32.96 -29.11
N GLU A 54 4.54 32.20 -28.57
CA GLU A 54 3.60 31.40 -29.36
C GLU A 54 2.77 32.28 -30.30
N SER A 55 2.19 33.38 -29.79
CA SER A 55 1.43 34.32 -30.64
C SER A 55 2.29 35.01 -31.70
N THR A 56 3.56 35.29 -31.40
CA THR A 56 4.49 35.88 -32.38
C THR A 56 4.93 34.88 -33.45
N ILE A 57 5.07 33.60 -33.10
CA ILE A 57 5.41 32.53 -34.05
C ILE A 57 4.22 32.29 -34.98
N GLN A 58 3.00 32.17 -34.45
CA GLN A 58 1.80 32.01 -35.27
C GLN A 58 1.55 33.22 -36.18
N ASN A 59 1.81 34.43 -35.71
CA ASN A 59 1.73 35.64 -36.54
C ASN A 59 2.86 35.74 -37.59
N LYS A 60 4.05 35.19 -37.35
CA LYS A 60 5.12 35.14 -38.37
C LYS A 60 4.91 34.02 -39.38
N GLU A 61 4.31 32.92 -38.96
CA GLU A 61 3.98 31.78 -39.82
C GLU A 61 2.79 32.09 -40.73
N SER A 62 1.85 32.92 -40.27
CA SER A 62 0.80 33.50 -41.14
C SER A 62 1.34 34.58 -42.08
N VAL A 63 2.22 35.48 -41.60
CA VAL A 63 2.81 36.56 -42.44
C VAL A 63 3.75 36.03 -43.53
N LYS A 64 4.42 34.88 -43.35
CA LYS A 64 5.29 34.30 -44.40
C LYS A 64 4.55 33.77 -45.64
N LYS A 65 3.22 33.61 -45.59
CA LYS A 65 2.41 33.24 -46.76
C LYS A 65 1.91 34.43 -47.59
N GLU A 66 2.03 35.66 -47.10
CA GLU A 66 1.52 36.87 -47.75
C GLU A 66 2.60 37.96 -47.78
N LEU A 67 3.59 37.83 -48.66
CA LEU A 67 4.56 38.92 -48.90
C LEU A 67 4.96 38.99 -50.37
N PHE A 68 3.97 39.31 -51.21
CA PHE A 68 4.14 40.05 -52.46
C PHE A 68 2.96 41.02 -52.59
N GLY A 69 3.22 42.32 -52.36
CA GLY A 69 2.22 43.37 -52.54
C GLY A 69 2.61 44.64 -51.79
N GLU A 70 2.84 45.71 -52.55
CA GLU A 70 3.42 46.99 -52.16
C GLU A 70 2.61 47.85 -51.17
N ASN A 71 3.32 48.86 -50.69
CA ASN A 71 2.97 49.91 -49.75
C ASN A 71 1.72 50.76 -50.10
N THR A 72 1.31 51.56 -49.10
CA THR A 72 0.54 52.83 -49.15
C THR A 72 -0.98 52.81 -49.37
N ALA A 73 -1.73 53.17 -48.31
CA ALA A 73 -2.81 54.18 -48.24
C ALA A 73 -3.66 53.95 -46.96
N LYS A 74 -3.55 54.82 -45.96
CA LYS A 74 -4.55 55.84 -45.60
C LYS A 74 -6.00 55.34 -45.47
N SER A 75 -6.48 55.50 -44.23
CA SER A 75 -7.83 55.86 -43.79
C SER A 75 -9.03 55.06 -44.32
N GLU A 76 -9.79 54.58 -43.34
CA GLU A 76 -11.25 54.53 -43.37
C GLU A 76 -11.90 53.80 -44.54
N LYS A 77 -12.22 52.53 -44.29
CA LYS A 77 -13.58 51.97 -44.35
C LYS A 77 -13.46 50.46 -44.40
N ASN A 78 -14.05 49.78 -43.43
CA ASN A 78 -14.62 48.46 -43.69
C ASN A 78 -15.85 48.26 -42.80
N ILE A 79 -16.89 49.02 -43.14
CA ILE A 79 -18.27 48.57 -42.98
C ILE A 79 -18.49 47.53 -44.09
N TYR A 80 -18.37 46.24 -43.72
CA TYR A 80 -18.95 45.02 -44.32
C TYR A 80 -17.98 43.83 -44.18
N ASN A 81 -18.15 43.04 -43.12
CA ASN A 81 -17.61 41.66 -43.05
C ASN A 81 -18.64 40.68 -42.46
N ASN A 82 -19.94 40.96 -42.61
CA ASN A 82 -20.98 40.04 -42.14
C ASN A 82 -21.21 38.84 -43.10
N SER A 83 -20.67 38.86 -44.32
CA SER A 83 -20.91 37.81 -45.33
C SER A 83 -20.04 36.55 -45.14
N ASN A 84 -18.91 36.65 -44.45
CA ASN A 84 -18.03 35.51 -44.18
C ASN A 84 -18.34 34.81 -42.84
N SER A 85 -19.32 35.33 -42.08
CA SER A 85 -19.67 34.80 -40.74
C SER A 85 -20.14 33.34 -40.79
N SER A 86 -20.92 32.96 -41.81
CA SER A 86 -21.47 31.59 -41.95
C SER A 86 -20.40 30.53 -42.14
N GLU A 87 -19.42 30.79 -43.00
CA GLU A 87 -18.33 29.85 -43.29
C GLU A 87 -17.33 29.78 -42.12
N THR A 88 -17.11 30.91 -41.45
CA THR A 88 -16.33 30.98 -40.21
C THR A 88 -17.04 30.28 -39.04
N LEU A 89 -18.38 30.30 -38.99
CA LEU A 89 -19.15 29.56 -37.99
C LEU A 89 -19.11 28.05 -38.26
N LYS A 90 -19.24 27.61 -39.51
CA LYS A 90 -19.11 26.18 -39.88
C LYS A 90 -17.74 25.62 -39.50
N THR A 91 -16.67 26.35 -39.77
CA THR A 91 -15.31 25.91 -39.38
C THR A 91 -15.14 25.82 -37.86
N LYS A 92 -15.69 26.78 -37.10
CA LYS A 92 -15.72 26.71 -35.63
C LYS A 92 -16.54 25.52 -35.10
N VAL A 93 -17.70 25.23 -35.70
CA VAL A 93 -18.51 24.07 -35.32
C VAL A 93 -17.72 22.77 -35.54
N ASN A 94 -17.09 22.60 -36.71
CA ASN A 94 -16.26 21.42 -36.99
C ASN A 94 -15.05 21.31 -36.03
N GLU A 95 -14.46 22.42 -35.62
CA GLU A 95 -13.37 22.43 -34.63
C GLU A 95 -13.88 22.00 -33.25
N LEU A 96 -15.03 22.50 -32.82
CA LEU A 96 -15.67 22.10 -31.58
C LEU A 96 -16.06 20.62 -31.58
N GLU A 97 -16.58 20.10 -32.70
CA GLU A 97 -16.87 18.67 -32.85
C GLU A 97 -15.62 17.81 -32.66
N LYS A 98 -14.49 18.20 -33.25
CA LYS A 98 -13.20 17.51 -33.03
C LYS A 98 -12.73 17.59 -31.59
N GLN A 99 -12.91 18.73 -30.93
CA GLN A 99 -12.58 18.87 -29.51
C GLN A 99 -13.44 17.94 -28.65
N ILE A 100 -14.74 17.84 -28.94
CA ILE A 100 -15.66 16.92 -28.26
C ILE A 100 -15.19 15.47 -28.42
N GLU A 101 -14.83 15.04 -29.63
CA GLU A 101 -14.31 13.69 -29.88
C GLU A 101 -13.03 13.39 -29.09
N ILE A 102 -12.10 14.36 -29.00
CA ILE A 102 -10.88 14.23 -28.19
C ILE A 102 -11.22 14.11 -26.70
N PHE A 103 -12.18 14.88 -26.20
CA PHE A 103 -12.61 14.78 -24.80
C PHE A 103 -13.31 13.45 -24.50
N GLU A 104 -14.15 12.95 -25.41
CA GLU A 104 -14.81 11.65 -25.25
C GLU A 104 -13.78 10.50 -25.20
N THR A 105 -12.79 10.51 -26.10
CA THR A 105 -11.76 9.48 -26.11
C THR A 105 -10.87 9.54 -24.87
N ARG A 106 -10.53 10.74 -24.38
CA ARG A 106 -9.84 10.92 -23.09
C ARG A 106 -10.67 10.40 -21.93
N ALA A 107 -11.95 10.78 -21.85
CA ALA A 107 -12.84 10.35 -20.77
C ALA A 107 -12.97 8.82 -20.69
N LYS A 108 -13.11 8.14 -21.84
CA LYS A 108 -13.15 6.66 -21.90
C LYS A 108 -11.85 6.01 -21.43
N ASN A 109 -10.71 6.63 -21.73
CA ASN A 109 -9.40 6.13 -21.27
C ASN A 109 -9.26 6.32 -19.75
N ASP A 110 -9.61 7.50 -19.25
CA ASP A 110 -9.57 7.82 -17.82
C ASP A 110 -10.52 6.90 -17.03
N GLU A 111 -11.72 6.62 -17.54
CA GLU A 111 -12.67 5.66 -16.97
C GLU A 111 -12.07 4.25 -16.86
N LYS A 112 -11.43 3.76 -17.93
CA LYS A 112 -10.74 2.46 -17.92
C LYS A 112 -9.56 2.42 -16.94
N TYR A 113 -8.83 3.52 -16.81
CA TYR A 113 -7.73 3.64 -15.85
C TYR A 113 -8.25 3.61 -14.41
N ILE A 114 -9.32 4.35 -14.12
CA ILE A 114 -9.99 4.34 -12.82
C ILE A 114 -10.51 2.94 -12.49
N GLU A 115 -11.18 2.27 -13.44
CA GLU A 115 -11.68 0.91 -13.24
C GLU A 115 -10.56 -0.07 -12.87
N ASN A 116 -9.40 0.04 -13.51
CA ASN A 116 -8.24 -0.78 -13.19
C ASN A 116 -7.74 -0.53 -11.76
N LEU A 117 -7.61 0.73 -11.37
CA LEU A 117 -7.19 1.10 -10.00
C LEU A 117 -8.19 0.60 -8.96
N THR A 118 -9.49 0.72 -9.21
CA THR A 118 -10.54 0.18 -8.32
C THR A 118 -10.39 -1.33 -8.15
N LYS A 119 -10.19 -2.08 -9.25
CA LYS A 119 -9.95 -3.53 -9.19
C LYS A 119 -8.71 -3.89 -8.36
N GLN A 120 -7.62 -3.13 -8.49
CA GLN A 120 -6.42 -3.36 -7.67
C GLN A 120 -6.68 -3.08 -6.18
N LEU A 121 -7.42 -2.02 -5.88
CA LEU A 121 -7.76 -1.66 -4.50
C LEU A 121 -8.66 -2.73 -3.85
N ASP A 122 -9.66 -3.21 -4.58
CA ASP A 122 -10.55 -4.28 -4.10
C ASP A 122 -9.78 -5.58 -3.82
N GLN A 123 -8.82 -5.93 -4.70
CA GLN A 123 -7.94 -7.08 -4.49
C GLN A 123 -7.07 -6.90 -3.23
N GLN A 124 -6.48 -5.71 -3.03
CA GLN A 124 -5.69 -5.42 -1.83
C GLN A 124 -6.55 -5.51 -0.56
N ASN A 125 -7.75 -4.95 -0.57
CA ASN A 125 -8.68 -5.02 0.55
C ASN A 125 -9.09 -6.47 0.88
N SER A 126 -9.35 -7.29 -0.15
CA SER A 126 -9.64 -8.72 0.04
C SER A 126 -8.46 -9.47 0.68
N ASN A 127 -7.24 -9.19 0.24
CA ASN A 127 -6.03 -9.78 0.82
C ASN A 127 -5.84 -9.38 2.29
N VAL A 128 -6.02 -8.10 2.62
CA VAL A 128 -5.97 -7.60 4.00
C VAL A 128 -7.01 -8.29 4.88
N ASN A 129 -8.24 -8.43 4.40
CA ASN A 129 -9.30 -9.11 5.14
C ASN A 129 -8.97 -10.59 5.40
N THR A 130 -8.37 -11.26 4.42
CA THR A 130 -7.94 -12.66 4.55
C THR A 130 -6.83 -12.79 5.59
N LEU A 131 -5.83 -11.90 5.54
CA LEU A 131 -4.74 -11.86 6.51
C LEU A 131 -5.23 -11.56 7.93
N ASN A 132 -6.19 -10.63 8.08
CA ASN A 132 -6.77 -10.30 9.37
C ASN A 132 -7.51 -11.50 9.99
N LYS A 133 -8.32 -12.24 9.21
CA LYS A 133 -8.97 -13.47 9.69
C LYS A 133 -7.96 -14.54 10.11
N LEU A 134 -6.87 -14.70 9.36
CA LEU A 134 -5.80 -15.64 9.73
C LEU A 134 -5.13 -15.24 11.05
N LEU A 135 -4.84 -13.95 11.21
CA LEU A 135 -4.24 -13.41 12.43
C LEU A 135 -5.16 -13.61 13.64
N GLU A 136 -6.45 -13.31 13.49
CA GLU A 136 -7.46 -13.52 14.51
C GLU A 136 -7.53 -14.99 14.93
N ASN A 137 -7.59 -15.92 13.97
CA ASN A 137 -7.58 -17.35 14.24
C ASN A 137 -6.32 -17.80 15.00
N GLN A 138 -5.15 -17.29 14.63
CA GLN A 138 -3.90 -17.58 15.34
C GLN A 138 -3.91 -17.06 16.78
N GLN A 139 -4.48 -15.88 17.02
CA GLN A 139 -4.63 -15.32 18.36
C GLN A 139 -5.58 -16.15 19.22
N ILE A 140 -6.73 -16.57 18.68
CA ILE A 140 -7.69 -17.44 19.36
C ILE A 140 -7.00 -18.77 19.74
N LEU A 141 -6.33 -19.42 18.79
CA LEU A 141 -5.62 -20.68 19.03
C LEU A 141 -4.53 -20.55 20.10
N ALA A 142 -3.77 -19.46 20.09
CA ALA A 142 -2.75 -19.21 21.11
C ALA A 142 -3.38 -19.05 22.50
N LEU A 143 -4.48 -18.30 22.62
CA LEU A 143 -5.20 -18.11 23.88
C LEU A 143 -5.78 -19.44 24.41
N GLU A 144 -6.39 -20.24 23.54
CA GLU A 144 -6.94 -21.54 23.91
C GLU A 144 -5.86 -22.54 24.31
N SER A 145 -4.75 -22.58 23.57
CA SER A 145 -3.57 -23.40 23.90
C SER A 145 -3.00 -23.01 25.26
N ASN A 146 -2.82 -21.71 25.53
CA ASN A 146 -2.32 -21.23 26.82
C ASN A 146 -3.25 -21.61 27.97
N LYS A 147 -4.58 -21.50 27.78
CA LYS A 147 -5.56 -21.98 28.77
C LYS A 147 -5.43 -23.48 29.03
N LYS A 148 -5.16 -24.29 27.99
CA LYS A 148 -4.97 -25.74 28.13
C LYS A 148 -3.66 -26.06 28.85
N ILE A 149 -2.57 -25.36 28.53
CA ILE A 149 -1.28 -25.49 29.21
C ILE A 149 -1.43 -25.20 30.70
N GLN A 150 -2.09 -24.10 31.07
CA GLN A 150 -2.32 -23.74 32.47
C GLN A 150 -3.08 -24.83 33.25
N LYS A 151 -4.06 -25.48 32.61
CA LYS A 151 -4.79 -26.61 33.22
C LYS A 151 -3.89 -27.83 33.43
N LEU A 152 -3.10 -28.18 32.43
CA LEU A 152 -2.16 -29.31 32.52
C LEU A 152 -1.06 -29.06 33.54
N GLU A 153 -0.53 -27.83 33.62
CA GLU A 153 0.45 -27.43 34.63
C GLU A 153 -0.12 -27.54 36.04
N SER A 154 -1.37 -27.10 36.24
CA SER A 154 -2.07 -27.23 37.53
C SER A 154 -2.25 -28.71 37.93
N GLN A 155 -2.65 -29.55 36.98
CA GLN A 155 -2.80 -31.00 37.21
C GLN A 155 -1.46 -31.68 37.52
N LEU A 156 -0.40 -31.34 36.78
CA LEU A 156 0.94 -31.89 37.00
C LEU A 156 1.48 -31.48 38.37
N GLU A 157 1.23 -30.24 38.80
CA GLU A 157 1.62 -29.79 40.13
C GLU A 157 0.84 -30.54 41.23
N GLU A 158 -0.47 -30.75 41.07
CA GLU A 158 -1.27 -31.57 41.99
C GLU A 158 -0.73 -33.01 42.10
N GLU A 159 -0.42 -33.66 40.96
CA GLU A 159 0.18 -34.99 40.96
C GLU A 159 1.53 -35.04 41.67
N ARG A 160 2.39 -34.01 41.50
CA ARG A 160 3.66 -33.90 42.23
C ARG A 160 3.45 -33.78 43.73
N GLN A 161 2.49 -32.97 44.16
CA GLN A 161 2.15 -32.81 45.58
C GLN A 161 1.59 -34.11 46.19
N LEU A 162 0.74 -34.84 45.46
CA LEU A 162 0.19 -36.12 45.90
C LEU A 162 1.26 -37.21 46.00
N ASN A 163 2.16 -37.33 45.01
CA ASN A 163 3.24 -38.32 45.01
C ASN A 163 4.25 -38.06 46.14
N TYR A 164 4.59 -36.79 46.41
CA TYR A 164 5.47 -36.45 47.54
C TYR A 164 4.84 -36.79 48.91
N SER A 165 3.52 -36.63 49.05
CA SER A 165 2.79 -36.96 50.27
C SER A 165 2.81 -38.48 50.58
N PHE A 166 2.73 -39.32 49.55
CA PHE A 166 2.72 -40.78 49.71
C PHE A 166 4.05 -41.34 50.24
N ASP A 167 5.18 -40.78 49.81
CA ASP A 167 6.51 -41.19 50.29
C ASP A 167 6.77 -40.77 51.74
N THR A 168 6.22 -39.65 52.22
CA THR A 168 6.33 -39.28 53.65
C THR A 168 5.46 -40.14 54.58
N ALA A 169 4.33 -40.68 54.10
CA ALA A 169 3.43 -41.49 54.93
C ALA A 169 3.95 -42.92 55.18
N THR A 170 4.73 -43.49 54.25
CA THR A 170 5.38 -44.80 54.41
C THR A 170 6.63 -44.72 55.30
N ASN A 171 7.32 -43.58 55.30
CA ASN A 171 8.51 -43.36 56.13
C ASN A 171 8.22 -43.21 57.64
N ASN A 172 6.98 -42.90 58.04
CA ASN A 172 6.61 -42.79 59.46
C ASN A 172 6.36 -44.14 60.17
N ARG A 173 6.56 -45.28 59.48
CA ARG A 173 6.31 -46.62 60.06
C ARG A 173 7.53 -47.53 60.20
N GLN A 174 8.74 -47.06 59.88
CA GLN A 174 9.97 -47.82 60.11
C GLN A 174 11.02 -46.96 60.83
N ASN A 175 10.72 -46.61 62.08
CA ASN A 175 11.75 -46.25 63.05
C ASN A 175 12.30 -47.53 63.69
N ILE A 176 13.30 -48.16 63.07
CA ILE A 176 14.23 -49.07 63.77
C ILE A 176 15.65 -48.83 63.23
N ASN A 177 16.40 -48.09 64.05
CA ASN A 177 17.86 -48.03 64.18
C ASN A 177 18.71 -47.45 63.02
N PRO A 178 19.29 -46.24 63.17
CA PRO A 178 20.33 -45.76 62.26
C PRO A 178 21.67 -46.35 62.71
N GLN A 179 22.12 -47.42 62.05
CA GLN A 179 23.52 -47.80 62.12
C GLN A 179 24.18 -47.34 60.82
N GLU A 180 24.93 -46.25 60.96
CA GLU A 180 25.75 -45.64 59.91
C GLU A 180 26.59 -46.71 59.21
N ALA A 181 26.27 -47.00 57.95
CA ALA A 181 27.17 -47.68 57.04
C ALA A 181 27.78 -46.60 56.14
N THR A 182 28.99 -46.15 56.49
CA THR A 182 29.89 -45.45 55.56
C THR A 182 30.16 -46.36 54.37
N PHE A 183 29.40 -46.19 53.30
CA PHE A 183 29.78 -46.65 51.97
C PHE A 183 30.40 -45.50 51.20
N THR A 184 31.72 -45.53 51.14
CA THR A 184 32.53 -44.77 50.18
C THR A 184 32.25 -45.36 48.81
N GLU A 185 31.41 -44.71 48.01
CA GLU A 185 31.33 -45.00 46.57
C GLU A 185 31.30 -43.69 45.80
N GLU A 186 32.41 -43.45 45.10
CA GLU A 186 32.65 -42.29 44.25
C GLU A 186 31.55 -42.20 43.17
N SER A 187 30.76 -41.12 43.20
CA SER A 187 30.03 -40.68 42.01
C SER A 187 30.66 -39.40 41.49
N GLN A 188 31.19 -39.52 40.27
CA GLN A 188 31.91 -38.48 39.57
C GLN A 188 31.03 -37.23 39.39
N ASN A 189 31.63 -36.10 39.74
CA ASN A 189 31.11 -34.76 39.50
C ASN A 189 30.97 -34.51 37.99
N ILE A 190 29.74 -34.55 37.48
CA ILE A 190 29.40 -33.94 36.20
C ILE A 190 28.78 -32.57 36.47
N ASN A 191 29.66 -31.58 36.48
CA ASN A 191 29.34 -30.17 36.53
C ASN A 191 28.69 -29.77 35.18
N GLN A 192 27.36 -29.60 35.15
CA GLN A 192 26.72 -28.75 34.16
C GLN A 192 26.07 -27.57 34.87
N GLN A 193 26.79 -26.45 34.82
CA GLN A 193 26.37 -25.14 35.28
C GLN A 193 25.01 -24.77 34.66
N GLN A 194 24.00 -24.58 35.51
CA GLN A 194 22.90 -23.67 35.20
C GLN A 194 23.12 -22.41 36.04
N THR A 195 23.68 -21.38 35.41
CA THR A 195 23.66 -20.01 35.94
C THR A 195 22.20 -19.58 36.12
N LYS A 196 21.72 -19.56 37.36
CA LYS A 196 20.48 -18.88 37.75
C LYS A 196 20.62 -17.39 37.45
N ARG A 197 19.95 -16.89 36.41
CA ARG A 197 19.64 -15.46 36.31
C ARG A 197 18.46 -15.19 37.24
N GLN A 198 18.71 -14.35 38.25
CA GLN A 198 17.69 -13.77 39.13
C GLN A 198 16.69 -12.96 38.30
N PRO A 199 15.37 -13.06 38.54
CA PRO A 199 14.43 -12.11 37.98
C PRO A 199 14.53 -10.78 38.74
N THR A 200 14.76 -9.69 38.00
CA THR A 200 14.65 -8.32 38.54
C THR A 200 13.18 -8.02 38.83
N GLU A 201 12.86 -7.78 40.10
CA GLU A 201 11.56 -7.27 40.53
C GLU A 201 11.34 -5.86 39.96
N VAL A 202 10.45 -5.73 38.97
CA VAL A 202 9.95 -4.44 38.51
C VAL A 202 8.67 -4.15 39.28
N ASN A 203 8.77 -3.15 40.16
CA ASN A 203 7.72 -2.69 41.06
C ASN A 203 6.74 -1.81 40.26
N TYR A 204 5.50 -2.27 40.08
CA TYR A 204 4.41 -1.43 39.56
C TYR A 204 3.54 -0.98 40.74
N LYS A 205 3.73 0.27 41.17
CA LYS A 205 2.78 0.96 42.05
C LYS A 205 1.70 1.64 41.21
N ASP A 206 0.46 1.35 41.60
CA ASP A 206 -0.78 2.10 41.46
C ASP A 206 -1.35 2.35 40.05
N ILE A 207 -2.57 1.89 39.79
CA ILE A 207 -3.78 2.75 39.88
C ILE A 207 -5.07 1.90 39.75
N ALA A 208 -5.92 2.11 40.75
CA ALA A 208 -7.35 1.86 40.98
C ALA A 208 -8.25 1.05 40.03
N GLU A 209 -9.11 0.29 40.71
CA GLU A 209 -10.34 -0.40 40.29
C GLU A 209 -11.31 0.49 39.49
N GLU A 210 -11.96 -0.09 38.47
CA GLU A 210 -13.32 0.31 38.11
C GLU A 210 -14.17 -0.95 37.85
N LYS A 211 -15.34 -0.99 38.49
CA LYS A 211 -16.25 -2.13 38.49
C LYS A 211 -17.23 -2.09 37.32
N LYS A 212 -17.43 -3.29 36.75
CA LYS A 212 -18.73 -3.94 36.46
C LYS A 212 -19.68 -3.28 35.44
N ASN A 213 -19.85 -3.99 34.32
CA ASN A 213 -21.09 -4.57 33.76
C ASN A 213 -21.25 -4.23 32.27
N ASP A 214 -21.24 -5.24 31.41
CA ASP A 214 -22.47 -5.55 30.68
C ASP A 214 -22.50 -6.98 30.15
N SER A 215 -23.70 -7.53 30.22
CA SER A 215 -24.16 -8.83 29.72
C SER A 215 -24.14 -8.85 28.19
N THR A 216 -24.01 -10.03 27.57
CA THR A 216 -25.06 -10.66 26.71
C THR A 216 -24.49 -11.68 25.71
N ASP A 217 -25.16 -12.84 25.70
CA ASP A 217 -25.29 -13.92 24.71
C ASP A 217 -24.11 -14.81 24.26
N GLU A 218 -24.14 -16.01 24.84
CA GLU A 218 -23.83 -17.29 24.22
C GLU A 218 -24.65 -17.49 22.92
N GLY A 219 -23.95 -17.59 21.78
CA GLY A 219 -24.55 -17.91 20.48
C GLY A 219 -23.95 -19.20 19.91
N GLU A 220 -24.81 -20.20 19.77
CA GLU A 220 -24.55 -21.58 19.34
C GLU A 220 -23.63 -21.78 18.11
N LEU A 221 -22.66 -22.68 18.27
CA LEU A 221 -22.03 -23.42 17.18
C LEU A 221 -23.03 -24.42 16.58
N THR A 222 -23.51 -24.18 15.36
CA THR A 222 -24.09 -25.27 14.54
C THR A 222 -23.69 -25.21 13.06
N LYS A 223 -22.99 -26.28 12.67
CA LYS A 223 -23.15 -27.11 11.46
C LYS A 223 -22.94 -26.49 10.07
N GLU A 224 -21.82 -26.91 9.50
CA GLU A 224 -21.62 -27.39 8.12
C GLU A 224 -22.89 -27.48 7.26
N ASP A 225 -22.86 -26.84 6.08
CA ASP A 225 -23.57 -27.38 4.93
C ASP A 225 -22.76 -27.21 3.63
N LYS A 226 -22.81 -28.28 2.83
CA LYS A 226 -22.04 -28.50 1.61
C LYS A 226 -22.63 -27.72 0.44
N PHE A 227 -21.77 -27.11 -0.37
CA PHE A 227 -22.03 -26.97 -1.81
C PHE A 227 -20.83 -27.50 -2.60
N VAL A 228 -21.02 -28.69 -3.17
CA VAL A 228 -20.23 -29.21 -4.29
C VAL A 228 -20.92 -28.71 -5.54
N GLU A 229 -20.23 -27.93 -6.37
CA GLU A 229 -20.64 -27.72 -7.76
C GLU A 229 -19.61 -28.39 -8.67
N GLU A 230 -20.14 -29.34 -9.44
CA GLU A 230 -19.46 -30.32 -10.25
C GLU A 230 -19.14 -29.68 -11.62
N THR A 231 -17.89 -29.28 -11.86
CA THR A 231 -17.47 -28.84 -13.19
C THR A 231 -17.25 -30.06 -14.08
N LYS A 232 -18.15 -30.26 -15.04
CA LYS A 232 -18.01 -31.23 -16.14
C LYS A 232 -16.79 -30.84 -16.98
N ASN A 233 -15.79 -31.73 -17.03
CA ASN A 233 -14.68 -31.63 -17.96
C ASN A 233 -15.04 -32.39 -19.24
N ASP A 234 -15.13 -31.66 -20.36
CA ASP A 234 -15.13 -32.25 -21.70
C ASP A 234 -13.75 -32.88 -22.00
N PRO A 235 -13.67 -34.06 -22.65
CA PRO A 235 -12.42 -34.77 -22.85
C PRO A 235 -11.87 -34.50 -24.26
N ASP A 236 -11.46 -33.27 -24.56
CA ASP A 236 -10.68 -33.03 -25.79
C ASP A 236 -9.87 -31.72 -25.70
N ASP A 237 -8.69 -31.78 -25.06
CA ASP A 237 -7.65 -30.78 -25.29
C ASP A 237 -6.27 -31.43 -25.13
N ASN A 238 -5.79 -32.00 -26.24
CA ASN A 238 -4.40 -32.45 -26.40
C ASN A 238 -3.46 -31.24 -26.42
N ARG A 239 -3.24 -30.61 -25.27
CA ARG A 239 -2.19 -29.60 -25.09
C ARG A 239 -1.11 -30.15 -24.19
N GLU A 240 0.09 -30.23 -24.74
CA GLU A 240 1.32 -30.53 -24.04
C GLU A 240 1.39 -29.74 -22.73
N VAL A 241 1.53 -30.47 -21.63
CA VAL A 241 1.62 -29.91 -20.28
C VAL A 241 2.97 -29.20 -20.15
N GLU A 242 2.98 -27.88 -20.33
CA GLU A 242 4.13 -27.06 -19.92
C GLU A 242 4.34 -27.21 -18.41
N PRO A 243 5.58 -27.44 -17.94
CA PRO A 243 5.84 -27.57 -16.50
C PRO A 243 5.52 -26.25 -15.78
N PRO A 244 4.96 -26.32 -14.55
CA PRO A 244 4.53 -25.15 -13.82
C PRO A 244 5.69 -24.19 -13.61
N LYS A 245 5.48 -22.91 -13.98
CA LYS A 245 6.48 -21.86 -13.84
C LYS A 245 6.85 -21.71 -12.36
N LYS A 246 8.11 -22.02 -12.06
CA LYS A 246 8.76 -21.88 -10.75
C LYS A 246 8.45 -20.50 -10.14
N GLY A 247 7.76 -20.52 -8.98
CA GLY A 247 7.35 -19.31 -8.26
C GLY A 247 8.54 -18.48 -7.76
N PHE A 248 8.30 -17.21 -7.47
CA PHE A 248 9.31 -16.22 -7.03
C PHE A 248 10.28 -16.74 -5.96
N TRP A 249 9.78 -17.50 -4.99
CA TRP A 249 10.55 -18.07 -3.87
C TRP A 249 11.46 -19.23 -4.26
N SER A 250 11.09 -20.04 -5.25
CA SER A 250 11.90 -21.18 -5.71
C SER A 250 13.20 -20.74 -6.42
N ARG A 251 13.30 -19.47 -6.83
CA ARG A 251 14.56 -18.88 -7.34
C ARG A 251 15.54 -18.51 -6.23
N PHE A 252 15.06 -18.23 -5.01
CA PHE A 252 15.91 -17.82 -3.90
C PHE A 252 16.41 -18.99 -3.06
N PHE A 253 15.59 -20.03 -2.90
CA PHE A 253 15.89 -21.12 -1.97
C PHE A 253 16.19 -22.46 -2.66
N GLY A 254 16.15 -22.52 -3.99
CA GLY A 254 16.29 -23.78 -4.71
C GLY A 254 15.13 -24.73 -4.42
N ASN A 255 15.10 -25.87 -5.10
CA ASN A 255 14.16 -26.96 -4.78
C ASN A 255 14.71 -27.80 -3.63
#